data_AF-A0A162IV79-F1
#
_entry.id   AF-A0A162IV79-F1
#
_cell.length_a   1.000
_cell.length_b   1.000
_cell.length_c   1.000
_cell.angle_alpha   90.00
_cell.angle_beta   90.00
_cell.angle_gamma   90.00
#
_symmetry.space_group_name_H-M   'P 1'
#
loop_
_entity.id
_entity.type
_entity.pdbx_description
1 polymer ?
#
loop_
_entity_poly.entity_id
_entity_poly.type
_entity_poly.pdbx_seq_one_letter_code
_entity_poly.pdbx_strand_id
1 'polypeptide(L)'
;MTAVFQRGIRRSARGIAAPGATPDAAVPVTVVDVTGPPAEAPEGAVAAEPGRPAAESSQPVVFPAFDGLRAIAAMLVLFVHVAFYSGLTTGSAGGDYVARGEIGVEVFFLISGFLLYRPFAAAHLGGRTAPVASGFYIRRLLRIFPLYWLALAVALNVIPDERMGVHGLTGLLQTGFLMQGYRQETAIQGLTQAWTLNIEFAFYIWLPMYAWLLVRRRQRRSARAQLRIELAALFVIFAASRVLHYALIGSDIWWADGWTVWLPVWWDLFAMGMLLAVLSAWYVQNGRTPVWARWRWFGGACWLVAAFFYWVASTQLDLPRSPLFVPDRSQDMGRHLVYGLFAFFLILPAVFGRPRQGLVRRFLACRPMAYLGLISYGIYLWHTTVIDVVVEHSGSEPGTFDFLPFFLTVAAVTCAVSTVTYFLVERPCTALGRRWARWVRVHTRRGAGAGAGRGEGAPQLGGAGGVGGGGGVPAAAGGARGRELSGGGHVTVLGGAADDSPGDSPRTVPLRGVRPGATRSGDVPAARVPTSAVPGAPAPRAPVQESEGPSRWDPRRAGRRRRVR
;
A
#
# COMPACT_ATOMS: atom_id res chain seq x y z
N MET A 1 45.31 7.35 18.44
CA MET A 1 44.70 6.13 19.00
C MET A 1 43.75 5.52 17.96
N THR A 2 44.28 5.26 16.76
CA THR A 2 43.51 4.98 15.52
C THR A 2 44.30 4.04 14.60
N ALA A 3 44.95 3.02 15.18
CA ALA A 3 45.80 2.07 14.44
C ALA A 3 45.69 0.61 14.90
N VAL A 4 44.84 0.30 15.89
CA VAL A 4 44.73 -1.06 16.47
C VAL A 4 43.44 -1.78 16.06
N PHE A 5 42.43 -1.08 15.50
CA PHE A 5 41.15 -1.69 15.15
C PHE A 5 41.07 -2.31 13.73
N GLN A 6 42.13 -2.21 12.92
CA GLN A 6 42.17 -2.76 11.55
C GLN A 6 42.90 -4.10 11.40
N ARG A 7 43.51 -4.66 12.47
CA ARG A 7 44.23 -5.95 12.40
C ARG A 7 43.44 -7.18 12.88
N GLY A 8 42.22 -7.03 13.37
CA GLY A 8 41.41 -8.14 13.92
C GLY A 8 40.56 -8.93 12.90
N ILE A 9 40.31 -8.41 11.70
CA ILE A 9 39.29 -8.97 10.77
C ILE A 9 39.90 -9.79 9.62
N ARG A 10 41.23 -10.02 9.59
CA ARG A 10 41.91 -10.74 8.49
C ARG A 10 42.51 -12.11 8.86
N ARG A 11 42.15 -12.72 9.99
CA ARG A 11 42.75 -14.00 10.41
C ARG A 11 41.81 -15.18 10.73
N SER A 12 40.51 -15.09 10.47
CA SER A 12 39.58 -16.23 10.66
C SER A 12 38.82 -16.62 9.38
N ALA A 13 39.55 -16.75 8.27
CA ALA A 13 39.00 -17.23 6.99
C ALA A 13 40.03 -18.10 6.23
N ARG A 14 40.66 -19.04 6.94
CA ARG A 14 41.42 -20.13 6.32
C ARG A 14 41.08 -21.42 7.06
N GLY A 15 40.32 -22.29 6.42
CA GLY A 15 40.00 -23.62 6.92
C GLY A 15 38.56 -24.00 6.64
N ILE A 16 38.33 -24.50 5.42
CA ILE A 16 37.43 -25.61 5.03
C ILE A 16 37.37 -25.53 3.49
N ALA A 17 38.10 -26.43 2.84
CA ALA A 17 38.04 -26.65 1.40
C ALA A 17 37.01 -27.75 1.11
N ALA A 18 36.07 -27.48 0.22
CA ALA A 18 35.34 -28.48 -0.56
C ALA A 18 35.18 -27.95 -2.00
N PRO A 19 35.32 -28.78 -3.05
CA PRO A 19 35.65 -28.34 -4.40
C PRO A 19 34.41 -28.12 -5.28
N GLY A 20 34.45 -27.13 -6.19
CA GLY A 20 33.57 -27.11 -7.37
C GLY A 20 32.79 -25.82 -7.68
N ALA A 21 33.30 -24.62 -7.39
CA ALA A 21 32.68 -23.38 -7.89
C ALA A 21 33.69 -22.53 -8.66
N THR A 22 33.46 -22.37 -9.97
CA THR A 22 34.15 -21.44 -10.85
C THR A 22 33.99 -19.99 -10.36
N PRO A 23 35.05 -19.16 -10.33
CA PRO A 23 34.94 -17.75 -10.03
C PRO A 23 34.54 -16.94 -11.28
N ASP A 24 34.10 -15.71 -11.06
CA ASP A 24 33.78 -14.64 -12.03
C ASP A 24 32.40 -14.63 -12.71
N ALA A 25 31.51 -13.84 -12.11
CA ALA A 25 30.59 -12.96 -12.84
C ALA A 25 30.24 -11.74 -11.96
N ALA A 26 31.22 -10.86 -11.75
CA ALA A 26 30.93 -9.49 -11.37
C ALA A 26 30.14 -8.83 -12.53
N VAL A 27 28.87 -8.50 -12.30
CA VAL A 27 28.07 -7.73 -13.27
C VAL A 27 28.60 -6.29 -13.27
N PRO A 28 29.21 -5.79 -14.37
CA PRO A 28 29.62 -4.39 -14.42
C PRO A 28 28.39 -3.53 -14.66
N VAL A 29 28.19 -2.52 -13.81
CA VAL A 29 27.21 -1.46 -14.05
C VAL A 29 27.85 -0.46 -15.00
N THR A 30 27.60 -0.61 -16.30
CA THR A 30 28.04 0.36 -17.31
C THR A 30 27.18 1.62 -17.21
N VAL A 31 27.77 2.72 -16.75
CA VAL A 31 27.22 4.06 -16.93
C VAL A 31 27.66 4.51 -18.31
N VAL A 32 26.74 4.58 -19.27
CA VAL A 32 27.06 5.10 -20.60
C VAL A 32 27.01 6.63 -20.55
N ASP A 33 28.18 7.23 -20.73
CA ASP A 33 28.37 8.64 -21.03
C ASP A 33 28.19 8.84 -22.54
N VAL A 34 27.33 9.79 -22.95
CA VAL A 34 27.05 10.07 -24.36
C VAL A 34 27.58 11.46 -24.69
N THR A 35 28.91 11.57 -24.76
CA THR A 35 29.59 12.63 -25.51
C THR A 35 30.97 12.11 -25.96
N GLY A 36 31.03 11.59 -27.19
CA GLY A 36 32.28 11.29 -27.90
C GLY A 36 32.12 11.66 -29.38
N PRO A 37 33.14 12.24 -30.03
CA PRO A 37 33.05 12.69 -31.42
C PRO A 37 32.93 11.50 -32.39
N PRO A 38 32.43 11.71 -33.64
CA PRO A 38 32.14 10.62 -34.56
C PRO A 38 33.44 9.97 -35.05
N ALA A 39 33.60 8.68 -34.79
CA ALA A 39 34.67 7.86 -35.36
C ALA A 39 34.21 7.28 -36.71
N GLU A 40 35.11 7.31 -37.70
CA GLU A 40 34.93 6.81 -39.06
C GLU A 40 34.56 5.31 -39.10
N ALA A 41 33.73 4.94 -40.08
CA ALA A 41 33.24 3.59 -40.29
C ALA A 41 34.29 2.71 -40.99
N PRO A 42 34.50 1.44 -40.57
CA PRO A 42 35.20 0.47 -41.39
C PRO A 42 34.24 -0.14 -42.42
N GLU A 43 34.68 -0.15 -43.69
CA GLU A 43 34.06 -0.87 -44.80
C GLU A 43 34.05 -2.38 -44.55
N GLY A 44 32.87 -3.00 -44.69
CA GLY A 44 32.71 -4.45 -44.54
C GLY A 44 31.27 -4.85 -44.21
N ALA A 45 30.30 -4.33 -44.97
CA ALA A 45 28.89 -4.64 -44.77
C ALA A 45 28.52 -5.99 -45.40
N VAL A 46 28.35 -7.03 -44.58
CA VAL A 46 27.56 -8.21 -44.95
C VAL A 46 26.08 -7.84 -44.81
N ALA A 47 25.33 -7.97 -45.91
CA ALA A 47 23.94 -7.56 -46.01
C ALA A 47 23.04 -8.21 -44.94
N ALA A 48 22.40 -7.38 -44.12
CA ALA A 48 21.38 -7.80 -43.16
C ALA A 48 19.99 -7.83 -43.83
N GLU A 49 19.25 -8.92 -43.65
CA GLU A 49 17.86 -9.07 -44.12
C GLU A 49 16.95 -7.92 -43.62
N PRO A 50 16.15 -7.28 -44.49
CA PRO A 50 15.18 -6.29 -44.09
C PRO A 50 13.87 -6.97 -43.68
N GLY A 51 13.57 -7.09 -42.37
CA GLY A 51 12.28 -7.70 -42.01
C GLY A 51 11.91 -7.97 -40.56
N ARG A 52 12.64 -7.48 -39.55
CA ARG A 52 12.14 -7.52 -38.17
C ARG A 52 12.16 -6.12 -37.56
N PRO A 53 11.00 -5.54 -37.20
CA PRO A 53 11.00 -4.33 -36.38
C PRO A 53 11.77 -4.66 -35.11
N ALA A 54 12.87 -3.93 -34.90
CA ALA A 54 13.67 -4.02 -33.70
C ALA A 54 12.70 -3.90 -32.52
N ALA A 55 12.57 -4.99 -31.76
CA ALA A 55 11.84 -4.95 -30.52
C ALA A 55 12.58 -3.95 -29.63
N GLU A 56 12.09 -2.70 -29.60
CA GLU A 56 12.59 -1.67 -28.70
C GLU A 56 12.62 -2.29 -27.31
N SER A 57 13.84 -2.59 -26.84
CA SER A 57 14.08 -3.07 -25.50
C SER A 57 13.71 -1.92 -24.58
N SER A 58 12.43 -1.83 -24.20
CA SER A 58 11.95 -0.80 -23.29
C SER A 58 12.53 -1.10 -21.91
N GLN A 59 13.72 -0.57 -21.67
CA GLN A 59 14.39 -0.64 -20.37
C GLN A 59 13.41 -0.11 -19.32
N PRO A 60 13.21 -0.82 -18.20
CA PRO A 60 12.32 -0.35 -17.15
C PRO A 60 12.82 0.99 -16.62
N VAL A 61 11.96 2.01 -16.64
CA VAL A 61 12.27 3.31 -16.01
C VAL A 61 12.35 3.09 -14.50
N VAL A 62 13.58 3.08 -13.98
CA VAL A 62 13.86 2.97 -12.54
C VAL A 62 13.82 4.37 -11.92
N PHE A 63 13.26 4.47 -10.71
CA PHE A 63 13.26 5.70 -9.92
C PHE A 63 14.10 5.51 -8.65
N PRO A 64 15.44 5.65 -8.70
CA PRO A 64 16.32 5.33 -7.58
C PRO A 64 16.04 6.16 -6.31
N ALA A 65 15.51 7.37 -6.47
CA ALA A 65 15.21 8.26 -5.37
C ALA A 65 14.00 7.80 -4.51
N PHE A 66 13.18 6.87 -5.00
CA PHE A 66 12.03 6.36 -4.24
C PHE A 66 12.45 5.44 -3.10
N ASP A 67 13.59 4.75 -3.21
CA ASP A 67 14.14 3.99 -2.08
C ASP A 67 14.51 4.96 -0.95
N GLY A 68 15.20 6.07 -1.27
CA GLY A 68 15.49 7.11 -0.28
C GLY A 68 14.24 7.74 0.35
N LEU A 69 13.16 7.96 -0.41
CA LEU A 69 11.90 8.46 0.15
C LEU A 69 11.24 7.44 1.08
N ARG A 70 11.29 6.16 0.74
CA ARG A 70 10.83 5.07 1.61
C ARG A 70 11.66 4.96 2.88
N ALA A 71 12.97 5.23 2.81
CA ALA A 71 13.84 5.31 3.98
C ALA A 71 13.40 6.44 4.93
N ILE A 72 13.17 7.64 4.39
CA ILE A 72 12.67 8.78 5.17
C ILE A 72 11.33 8.41 5.84
N ALA A 73 10.38 7.86 5.08
CA ALA A 73 9.08 7.46 5.60
C ALA A 73 9.17 6.42 6.72
N ALA A 74 9.94 5.34 6.53
CA ALA A 74 10.13 4.31 7.57
C ALA A 74 10.81 4.86 8.83
N MET A 75 11.82 5.71 8.66
CA MET A 75 12.54 6.29 9.80
C MET A 75 11.72 7.32 10.57
N LEU A 76 10.86 8.10 9.89
CA LEU A 76 9.90 9.00 10.55
C LEU A 76 8.90 8.22 11.42
N VAL A 77 8.35 7.12 10.88
CA VAL A 77 7.43 6.23 11.62
C VAL A 77 8.14 5.57 12.80
N LEU A 78 9.35 5.04 12.61
CA LEU A 78 10.13 4.46 13.72
C LEU A 78 10.42 5.53 14.80
N PHE A 79 10.88 6.70 14.38
CA PHE A 79 11.22 7.81 15.28
C PHE A 79 10.03 8.21 16.15
N VAL A 80 8.84 8.40 15.56
CA VAL A 80 7.66 8.82 16.34
C VAL A 80 7.21 7.75 17.33
N HIS A 81 7.26 6.46 16.97
CA HIS A 81 6.87 5.38 17.89
C HIS A 81 7.84 5.29 19.07
N VAL A 82 9.15 5.36 18.83
CA VAL A 82 10.14 5.44 19.92
C VAL A 82 9.90 6.70 20.77
N ALA A 83 9.58 7.83 20.14
CA ALA A 83 9.31 9.08 20.85
C ALA A 83 8.05 9.01 21.72
N PHE A 84 7.00 8.31 21.28
CA PHE A 84 5.82 8.05 22.10
C PHE A 84 6.17 7.19 23.32
N TYR A 85 6.87 6.07 23.12
CA TYR A 85 7.24 5.16 24.21
C TYR A 85 8.26 5.74 25.21
N SER A 86 9.09 6.69 24.78
CA SER A 86 10.00 7.43 25.68
C SER A 86 9.34 8.64 26.35
N GLY A 87 8.10 9.01 25.99
CA GLY A 87 7.44 10.21 26.51
C GLY A 87 7.96 11.52 25.91
N LEU A 88 8.85 11.48 24.92
CA LEU A 88 9.42 12.69 24.30
C LEU A 88 8.34 13.57 23.64
N THR A 89 7.29 12.97 23.08
CA THR A 89 6.22 13.70 22.39
C THR A 89 5.38 14.55 23.34
N THR A 90 5.19 14.13 24.59
CA THR A 90 4.38 14.84 25.58
C THR A 90 5.23 15.66 26.54
N GLY A 91 6.43 15.18 26.88
CA GLY A 91 7.31 15.77 27.91
C GLY A 91 8.29 16.84 27.42
N SER A 92 8.39 17.12 26.11
CA SER A 92 9.36 18.10 25.57
C SER A 92 8.72 19.34 24.95
N ALA A 93 9.44 20.46 25.00
CA ALA A 93 9.03 21.72 24.36
C ALA A 93 8.90 21.62 22.83
N GLY A 94 9.52 20.61 22.21
CA GLY A 94 9.40 20.30 20.78
C GLY A 94 8.42 19.19 20.45
N GLY A 95 7.62 18.74 21.43
CA GLY A 95 6.75 17.56 21.33
C GLY A 95 5.81 17.57 20.14
N ASP A 96 5.30 18.74 19.74
CA ASP A 96 4.41 18.87 18.59
C ASP A 96 5.07 18.40 17.28
N TYR A 97 6.30 18.85 17.03
CA TYR A 97 7.10 18.44 15.87
C TYR A 97 7.41 16.94 15.93
N VAL A 98 7.85 16.47 17.09
CA VAL A 98 8.21 15.06 17.29
C VAL A 98 7.02 14.16 16.99
N ALA A 99 5.82 14.50 17.50
CA ALA A 99 4.59 13.76 17.25
C ALA A 99 4.17 13.74 15.76
N ARG A 100 4.55 14.76 14.97
CA ARG A 100 4.24 14.79 13.53
C ARG A 100 5.05 13.78 12.70
N GLY A 101 5.96 13.00 13.29
CA GLY A 101 6.66 11.93 12.57
C GLY A 101 5.73 10.84 12.00
N GLU A 102 4.48 10.78 12.46
CA GLU A 102 3.42 9.93 11.87
C GLU A 102 3.19 10.20 10.36
N ILE A 103 3.52 11.41 9.88
CA ILE A 103 3.41 11.85 8.49
C ILE A 103 4.12 10.93 7.48
N GLY A 104 5.04 10.09 7.97
CA GLY A 104 5.71 9.07 7.17
C GLY A 104 4.73 8.05 6.54
N VAL A 105 3.58 7.80 7.16
CA VAL A 105 2.55 6.89 6.62
C VAL A 105 1.94 7.47 5.32
N GLU A 106 1.62 8.75 5.30
CA GLU A 106 1.06 9.45 4.15
C GLU A 106 2.05 9.53 2.99
N VAL A 107 3.35 9.65 3.32
CA VAL A 107 4.43 9.52 2.33
C VAL A 107 4.42 8.11 1.70
N PHE A 108 4.21 7.05 2.48
CA PHE A 108 4.07 5.70 1.91
C PHE A 108 2.85 5.56 1.00
N PHE A 109 1.69 6.09 1.39
CA PHE A 109 0.47 6.03 0.56
C PHE A 109 0.65 6.78 -0.77
N LEU A 110 1.25 7.97 -0.77
CA LEU A 110 1.55 8.67 -2.01
C LEU A 110 2.58 7.93 -2.88
N ILE A 111 3.63 7.35 -2.26
CA ILE A 111 4.62 6.51 -2.97
C ILE A 111 3.92 5.32 -3.64
N SER A 112 3.00 4.66 -2.94
CA SER A 112 2.24 3.53 -3.46
C SER A 112 1.29 3.96 -4.58
N GLY A 113 0.56 5.08 -4.41
CA GLY A 113 -0.24 5.68 -5.49
C GLY A 113 0.59 5.92 -6.76
N PHE A 114 1.80 6.47 -6.61
CA PHE A 114 2.69 6.73 -7.74
C PHE A 114 3.22 5.44 -8.40
N LEU A 115 3.94 4.60 -7.64
CA LEU A 115 4.67 3.45 -8.18
C LEU A 115 3.75 2.39 -8.77
N LEU A 116 2.56 2.21 -8.17
CA LEU A 116 1.63 1.17 -8.56
C LEU A 116 0.82 1.57 -9.78
N TYR A 117 0.44 2.84 -9.87
CA TYR A 117 -0.40 3.31 -10.96
C TYR A 117 0.38 3.70 -12.21
N ARG A 118 1.64 4.14 -12.07
CA ARG A 118 2.46 4.59 -13.22
C ARG A 118 2.51 3.61 -14.40
N PRO A 119 2.68 2.28 -14.22
CA PRO A 119 2.66 1.35 -15.34
C PRO A 119 1.32 1.31 -16.09
N PHE A 120 0.19 1.51 -15.40
CA PHE A 120 -1.14 1.60 -16.01
C PHE A 120 -1.29 2.93 -16.75
N ALA A 121 -0.97 4.06 -16.11
CA ALA A 121 -1.02 5.37 -16.73
C ALA A 121 -0.16 5.45 -18.01
N ALA A 122 1.07 4.89 -17.97
CA ALA A 122 1.93 4.80 -19.14
C ALA A 122 1.34 3.94 -20.27
N ALA A 123 0.62 2.86 -19.94
CA ALA A 123 -0.07 2.06 -20.93
C ALA A 123 -1.29 2.78 -21.52
N HIS A 124 -2.07 3.47 -20.69
CA HIS A 124 -3.26 4.21 -21.09
C HIS A 124 -2.93 5.32 -22.07
N LEU A 125 -1.93 6.15 -21.75
CA LEU A 125 -1.48 7.26 -22.59
C LEU A 125 -0.66 6.76 -23.79
N GLY A 126 0.17 5.73 -23.59
CA GLY A 126 1.13 5.19 -24.56
C GLY A 126 0.57 4.35 -25.72
N GLY A 127 -0.73 4.06 -25.76
CA GLY A 127 -1.26 3.07 -26.71
C GLY A 127 -0.95 1.61 -26.35
N ARG A 128 -0.12 1.36 -25.33
CA ARG A 128 0.43 0.03 -25.00
C ARG A 128 -0.56 -0.85 -24.26
N THR A 129 -0.32 -2.16 -24.24
CA THR A 129 -1.08 -3.11 -23.43
C THR A 129 -0.81 -2.89 -21.95
N ALA A 130 -1.85 -2.71 -21.15
CA ALA A 130 -1.74 -2.58 -19.70
C ALA A 130 -1.18 -3.87 -19.06
N PRO A 131 -0.55 -3.78 -17.87
CA PRO A 131 -0.15 -4.96 -17.11
C PRO A 131 -1.36 -5.86 -16.80
N VAL A 132 -1.18 -7.18 -16.91
CA VAL A 132 -2.22 -8.15 -16.53
C VAL A 132 -2.45 -8.11 -15.02
N ALA A 133 -3.71 -7.95 -14.61
CA ALA A 133 -4.11 -7.80 -13.21
C ALA A 133 -3.68 -8.98 -12.32
N SER A 134 -3.86 -10.23 -12.78
CA SER A 134 -3.44 -11.43 -12.03
C SER A 134 -1.94 -11.43 -11.71
N GLY A 135 -1.10 -11.06 -12.69
CA GLY A 135 0.33 -10.91 -12.46
C GLY A 135 0.66 -9.78 -11.48
N PHE A 136 -0.14 -8.71 -11.44
CA PHE A 136 -0.01 -7.65 -10.44
C PHE A 136 -0.32 -8.17 -9.03
N TYR A 137 -1.46 -8.84 -8.83
CA TYR A 137 -1.85 -9.37 -7.52
C TYR A 137 -0.81 -10.33 -6.94
N ILE A 138 -0.34 -11.30 -7.74
CA ILE A 138 0.66 -12.29 -7.28
C ILE A 138 1.93 -11.61 -6.76
N ARG A 139 2.43 -10.58 -7.47
CA ARG A 139 3.63 -9.85 -7.04
C ARG A 139 3.43 -9.07 -5.75
N ARG A 140 2.21 -8.61 -5.47
CA ARG A 140 1.88 -7.86 -4.25
C ARG A 140 1.68 -8.80 -3.07
N LEU A 141 0.94 -9.89 -3.27
CA LEU A 141 0.75 -10.91 -2.25
C LEU A 141 2.09 -11.46 -1.75
N LEU A 142 2.97 -11.90 -2.67
CA LEU A 142 4.28 -12.46 -2.32
C LEU A 142 5.31 -11.42 -1.86
N ARG A 143 5.01 -10.13 -1.99
CA ARG A 143 5.85 -9.07 -1.40
C ARG A 143 5.48 -8.81 0.06
N ILE A 144 4.23 -9.01 0.44
CA ILE A 144 3.68 -8.49 1.70
C ILE A 144 3.43 -9.63 2.68
N PHE A 145 2.56 -10.57 2.33
CA PHE A 145 2.10 -11.59 3.25
C PHE A 145 3.20 -12.46 3.86
N PRO A 146 4.25 -12.91 3.13
CA PRO A 146 5.27 -13.77 3.74
C PRO A 146 5.99 -13.14 4.92
N LEU A 147 6.45 -11.89 4.78
CA LEU A 147 7.13 -11.20 5.89
C LEU A 147 6.14 -10.74 6.96
N TYR A 148 4.95 -10.29 6.56
CA TYR A 148 3.88 -9.94 7.49
C TYR A 148 3.51 -11.12 8.40
N TRP A 149 3.26 -12.31 7.84
CA TRP A 149 2.94 -13.51 8.62
C TRP A 149 4.08 -13.94 9.52
N LEU A 150 5.34 -13.82 9.07
CA LEU A 150 6.49 -14.08 9.93
C LEU A 150 6.54 -13.10 11.11
N ALA A 151 6.38 -11.80 10.85
CA ALA A 151 6.39 -10.79 11.89
C ALA A 151 5.23 -10.98 12.88
N LEU A 152 4.02 -11.25 12.37
CA LEU A 152 2.85 -11.55 13.19
C LEU A 152 3.06 -12.80 14.04
N ALA A 153 3.56 -13.89 13.46
CA ALA A 153 3.82 -15.13 14.19
C ALA A 153 4.86 -14.93 15.30
N VAL A 154 5.95 -14.20 15.03
CA VAL A 154 6.95 -13.89 16.07
C VAL A 154 6.35 -13.01 17.15
N ALA A 155 5.61 -11.96 16.79
CA ALA A 155 4.96 -11.07 17.75
C ALA A 155 3.99 -11.84 18.67
N LEU A 156 3.17 -12.73 18.11
CA LEU A 156 2.25 -13.58 18.89
C LEU A 156 2.94 -14.55 19.84
N ASN A 157 4.23 -14.86 19.65
CA ASN A 157 4.98 -15.76 20.53
C ASN A 157 5.84 -15.03 21.57
N VAL A 158 6.14 -13.75 21.34
CA VAL A 158 7.11 -12.98 22.17
C VAL A 158 6.41 -11.86 22.95
N ILE A 159 5.27 -11.36 22.47
CA ILE A 159 4.49 -10.32 23.12
C ILE A 159 3.32 -10.97 23.87
N PRO A 160 3.04 -10.59 25.14
CA PRO A 160 1.90 -11.11 25.89
C PRO A 160 0.56 -10.90 25.17
N ASP A 161 -0.33 -11.89 25.28
CA ASP A 161 -1.65 -11.92 24.62
C ASP A 161 -2.49 -10.66 24.91
N GLU A 162 -2.41 -10.12 26.13
CA GLU A 162 -3.12 -8.92 26.56
C GLU A 162 -2.76 -7.68 25.71
N ARG A 163 -1.50 -7.57 25.25
CA ARG A 163 -1.05 -6.46 24.40
C ARG A 163 -1.37 -6.72 22.92
N MET A 164 -1.33 -7.97 22.49
CA MET A 164 -1.64 -8.33 21.11
C MET A 164 -3.14 -8.23 20.81
N GLY A 165 -4.01 -8.50 21.78
CA GLY A 165 -5.47 -8.45 21.59
C GLY A 165 -6.01 -9.43 20.54
N VAL A 166 -5.21 -10.44 20.17
CA VAL A 166 -5.58 -11.44 19.15
C VAL A 166 -6.19 -12.64 19.86
N HIS A 167 -7.52 -12.74 19.83
CA HIS A 167 -8.23 -13.81 20.53
C HIS A 167 -8.93 -14.78 19.57
N GLY A 168 -8.63 -16.07 19.76
CA GLY A 168 -9.25 -17.18 19.03
C GLY A 168 -8.98 -17.18 17.52
N LEU A 169 -9.70 -18.06 16.81
CA LEU A 169 -9.56 -18.20 15.35
C LEU A 169 -10.00 -16.93 14.61
N THR A 170 -11.03 -16.23 15.10
CA THR A 170 -11.54 -15.01 14.47
C THR A 170 -10.50 -13.90 14.47
N GLY A 171 -9.86 -13.62 15.62
CA GLY A 171 -8.80 -12.62 15.71
C GLY A 171 -7.60 -12.98 14.84
N LEU A 172 -7.23 -14.26 14.79
CA LEU A 172 -6.14 -14.75 13.94
C LEU A 172 -6.45 -14.59 12.44
N LEU A 173 -7.68 -14.88 12.01
CA LEU A 173 -8.09 -14.68 10.62
C LEU A 173 -8.16 -13.20 10.27
N GLN A 174 -8.70 -12.36 11.18
CA GLN A 174 -8.76 -10.93 10.96
C GLN A 174 -7.38 -10.31 10.79
N THR A 175 -6.46 -10.59 11.71
CA THR A 175 -5.07 -10.10 11.62
C THR A 175 -4.32 -10.76 10.48
N GLY A 176 -4.40 -12.07 10.32
CA GLY A 176 -3.70 -12.83 9.29
C GLY A 176 -4.03 -12.39 7.86
N PHE A 177 -5.24 -11.91 7.63
CA PHE A 177 -5.72 -11.43 6.31
C PHE A 177 -5.89 -9.91 6.21
N LEU A 178 -5.40 -9.14 7.19
CA LEU A 178 -5.48 -7.66 7.21
C LEU A 178 -6.92 -7.11 7.22
N MET A 179 -7.86 -7.82 7.85
CA MET A 179 -9.28 -7.44 7.94
C MET A 179 -9.64 -6.76 9.27
N GLN A 180 -8.69 -6.60 10.19
CA GLN A 180 -8.95 -6.08 11.54
C GLN A 180 -9.35 -4.60 11.59
N GLY A 181 -9.03 -3.82 10.56
CA GLY A 181 -9.32 -2.37 10.52
C GLY A 181 -10.79 -2.01 10.25
N TYR A 182 -11.63 -2.98 9.91
CA TYR A 182 -13.05 -2.74 9.64
C TYR A 182 -13.94 -2.75 10.88
N ARG A 183 -13.33 -2.82 12.07
CA ARG A 183 -13.99 -2.54 13.36
C ARG A 183 -13.06 -1.72 14.22
N GLN A 184 -13.60 -0.73 14.92
CA GLN A 184 -12.79 0.18 15.74
C GLN A 184 -12.08 -0.56 16.88
N GLU A 185 -12.75 -1.52 17.51
CA GLU A 185 -12.20 -2.33 18.62
C GLU A 185 -11.01 -3.20 18.19
N THR A 186 -11.02 -3.69 16.95
CA THR A 186 -9.98 -4.59 16.45
C THR A 186 -8.92 -3.88 15.60
N ALA A 187 -9.06 -2.59 15.32
CA ALA A 187 -8.24 -1.89 14.32
C ALA A 187 -6.73 -1.93 14.62
N ILE A 188 -6.37 -1.96 15.91
CA ILE A 188 -4.99 -1.98 16.41
C ILE A 188 -4.55 -3.37 16.91
N GLN A 189 -5.40 -4.40 16.77
CA GLN A 189 -5.08 -5.75 17.23
C GLN A 189 -3.94 -6.37 16.38
N GLY A 190 -3.13 -7.22 17.01
CA GLY A 190 -1.97 -7.83 16.41
C GLY A 190 -0.80 -6.85 16.29
N LEU A 191 -0.22 -6.74 15.10
CA LEU A 191 0.79 -5.71 14.85
C LEU A 191 0.08 -4.35 14.78
N THR A 192 0.25 -3.51 15.79
CA THR A 192 -0.47 -2.22 15.96
C THR A 192 -0.46 -1.36 14.70
N GLN A 193 0.66 -1.26 14.01
CA GLN A 193 0.82 -0.47 12.79
C GLN A 193 0.07 -1.03 11.57
N ALA A 194 -0.32 -2.30 11.57
CA ALA A 194 -0.86 -3.01 10.40
C ALA A 194 -2.19 -2.45 9.87
N TRP A 195 -2.86 -1.53 10.58
CA TRP A 195 -4.01 -0.78 10.08
C TRP A 195 -3.70 -0.06 8.76
N THR A 196 -2.47 0.46 8.56
CA THR A 196 -2.11 1.11 7.29
C THR A 196 -1.95 0.09 6.15
N LEU A 197 -1.51 -1.12 6.47
CA LEU A 197 -1.34 -2.20 5.52
C LEU A 197 -2.68 -2.76 5.06
N ASN A 198 -3.72 -2.72 5.90
CA ASN A 198 -5.11 -2.98 5.50
C ASN A 198 -5.54 -2.02 4.39
N ILE A 199 -5.39 -0.70 4.59
CA ILE A 199 -5.71 0.32 3.58
C ILE A 199 -4.94 0.05 2.28
N GLU A 200 -3.64 -0.22 2.39
CA GLU A 200 -2.79 -0.47 1.22
C GLU A 200 -3.19 -1.76 0.47
N PHE A 201 -3.58 -2.81 1.20
CA PHE A 201 -4.06 -4.06 0.61
C PHE A 201 -5.37 -3.85 -0.14
N ALA A 202 -6.32 -3.11 0.45
CA ALA A 202 -7.56 -2.71 -0.21
C ALA A 202 -7.26 -1.89 -1.49
N PHE A 203 -6.28 -0.98 -1.45
CA PHE A 203 -5.85 -0.22 -2.62
C PHE A 203 -5.36 -1.13 -3.75
N TYR A 204 -4.63 -2.20 -3.43
CA TYR A 204 -4.16 -3.13 -4.46
C TYR A 204 -5.28 -3.85 -5.18
N ILE A 205 -6.35 -4.23 -4.47
CA ILE A 205 -7.52 -4.88 -5.06
C ILE A 205 -8.24 -3.88 -5.97
N TRP A 206 -8.44 -2.65 -5.48
CA TRP A 206 -9.15 -1.60 -6.20
C TRP A 206 -8.41 -1.10 -7.46
N LEU A 207 -7.08 -0.97 -7.41
CA LEU A 207 -6.31 -0.27 -8.43
C LEU A 207 -6.43 -0.84 -9.87
N PRO A 208 -6.31 -2.17 -10.10
CA PRO A 208 -6.49 -2.72 -11.45
C PRO A 208 -7.93 -2.55 -11.97
N MET A 209 -8.94 -2.58 -11.09
CA MET A 209 -10.34 -2.36 -11.46
C MET A 209 -10.55 -0.91 -11.91
N TYR A 210 -10.00 0.05 -11.15
CA TYR A 210 -9.98 1.46 -11.52
C TYR A 210 -9.28 1.67 -12.87
N ALA A 211 -8.09 1.11 -13.04
CA ALA A 211 -7.34 1.24 -14.29
C ALA A 211 -8.11 0.68 -15.49
N TRP A 212 -8.75 -0.49 -15.34
CA TRP A 212 -9.57 -1.11 -16.38
C TRP A 212 -10.78 -0.25 -16.78
N LEU A 213 -11.47 0.35 -15.80
CA LEU A 213 -12.66 1.19 -16.06
C LEU A 213 -12.33 2.38 -16.98
N LEU A 214 -11.16 3.00 -16.81
CA LEU A 214 -10.73 4.16 -17.60
C LEU A 214 -10.42 3.82 -19.06
N VAL A 215 -10.12 2.56 -19.37
CA VAL A 215 -9.79 2.10 -20.73
C VAL A 215 -10.88 1.25 -21.39
N ARG A 216 -11.98 0.93 -20.68
CA ARG A 216 -13.08 0.12 -21.23
C ARG A 216 -13.68 0.65 -22.54
N ARG A 217 -13.65 1.97 -22.74
CA ARG A 217 -14.19 2.65 -23.95
C ARG A 217 -13.10 3.32 -24.79
N ARG A 218 -11.89 2.76 -24.81
CA ARG A 218 -10.67 3.40 -25.33
C ARG A 218 -10.52 3.43 -26.85
N GLN A 219 -11.14 2.52 -27.60
CA GLN A 219 -10.80 2.22 -29.01
C GLN A 219 -10.81 3.41 -30.00
N ARG A 220 -11.26 4.62 -29.61
CA ARG A 220 -11.26 5.82 -30.48
C ARG A 220 -10.69 7.10 -29.84
N ARG A 221 -9.92 7.03 -28.74
CA ARG A 221 -9.51 8.23 -27.99
C ARG A 221 -8.09 8.68 -28.30
N SER A 222 -7.91 9.99 -28.47
CA SER A 222 -6.57 10.61 -28.54
C SER A 222 -5.89 10.60 -27.17
N ALA A 223 -4.55 10.67 -27.13
CA ALA A 223 -3.78 10.69 -25.89
C ALA A 223 -4.15 11.88 -24.98
N ARG A 224 -4.49 13.05 -25.57
CA ARG A 224 -4.95 14.23 -24.82
C ARG A 224 -6.33 14.02 -24.21
N ALA A 225 -7.24 13.38 -24.93
CA ALA A 225 -8.55 13.03 -24.40
C ALA A 225 -8.42 12.03 -23.24
N GLN A 226 -7.54 11.03 -23.37
CA GLN A 226 -7.25 10.11 -22.28
C GLN A 226 -6.68 10.87 -21.07
N LEU A 227 -5.69 11.75 -21.25
CA LEU A 227 -5.15 12.56 -20.15
C LEU A 227 -6.24 13.33 -19.39
N ARG A 228 -7.17 13.98 -20.09
CA ARG A 228 -8.27 14.72 -19.44
C ARG A 228 -9.17 13.80 -18.63
N ILE A 229 -9.46 12.59 -19.12
CA ILE A 229 -10.24 11.58 -18.41
C ILE A 229 -9.50 11.10 -17.15
N GLU A 230 -8.19 10.82 -17.26
CA GLU A 230 -7.35 10.43 -16.12
C GLU A 230 -7.39 11.52 -15.04
N LEU A 231 -7.15 12.78 -15.41
CA LEU A 231 -7.14 13.90 -14.47
C LEU A 231 -8.54 14.15 -13.86
N ALA A 232 -9.60 14.06 -14.66
CA ALA A 232 -10.97 14.21 -14.16
C ALA A 232 -11.35 13.08 -13.20
N ALA A 233 -11.01 11.83 -13.53
CA ALA A 233 -11.28 10.68 -12.67
C ALA A 233 -10.52 10.77 -11.33
N LEU A 234 -9.25 11.21 -11.36
CA LEU A 234 -8.47 11.45 -10.15
C LEU A 234 -9.05 12.58 -9.31
N PHE A 235 -9.50 13.68 -9.94
CA PHE A 235 -10.18 14.76 -9.23
C PHE A 235 -11.48 14.29 -8.58
N VAL A 236 -12.30 13.51 -9.28
CA VAL A 236 -13.54 12.94 -8.73
C VAL A 236 -13.25 12.03 -7.54
N ILE A 237 -12.23 11.17 -7.61
CA ILE A 237 -11.85 10.30 -6.50
C ILE A 237 -11.35 11.09 -5.31
N PHE A 238 -10.48 12.09 -5.54
CA PHE A 238 -10.01 12.99 -4.50
C PHE A 238 -11.19 13.71 -3.82
N ALA A 239 -12.07 14.32 -4.59
CA ALA A 239 -13.24 15.02 -4.07
C ALA A 239 -14.20 14.08 -3.32
N ALA A 240 -14.47 12.89 -3.87
CA ALA A 240 -15.29 11.87 -3.23
C ALA A 240 -14.69 11.42 -1.89
N SER A 241 -13.36 11.23 -1.84
CA SER A 241 -12.63 10.93 -0.60
C SER A 241 -12.87 12.02 0.44
N ARG A 242 -12.71 13.29 0.07
CA ARG A 242 -12.91 14.43 0.98
C ARG A 242 -14.34 14.53 1.51
N VAL A 243 -15.33 14.37 0.63
CA VAL A 243 -16.75 14.42 1.00
C VAL A 243 -17.11 13.25 1.92
N LEU A 244 -16.70 12.03 1.55
CA LEU A 244 -16.97 10.84 2.35
C LEU A 244 -16.27 10.90 3.70
N HIS A 245 -15.01 11.30 3.73
CA HIS A 245 -14.26 11.45 4.97
C HIS A 245 -14.93 12.48 5.89
N TYR A 246 -15.28 13.66 5.36
CA TYR A 246 -16.04 14.66 6.14
C TYR A 246 -17.37 14.12 6.68
N ALA A 247 -18.08 13.32 5.90
CA ALA A 247 -19.38 12.75 6.28
C ALA A 247 -19.27 11.65 7.36
N LEU A 248 -18.16 10.91 7.40
CA LEU A 248 -17.95 9.80 8.34
C LEU A 248 -17.25 10.22 9.64
N ILE A 249 -16.55 11.36 9.68
CA ILE A 249 -15.89 11.79 10.92
C ILE A 249 -16.89 11.98 12.05
N GLY A 250 -16.64 11.24 13.14
CA GLY A 250 -17.47 11.24 14.34
C GLY A 250 -18.81 10.53 14.15
N SER A 251 -18.96 9.71 13.11
CA SER A 251 -20.16 8.89 12.92
C SER A 251 -20.05 7.60 13.73
N ASP A 252 -21.04 7.34 14.58
CA ASP A 252 -21.16 6.08 15.35
C ASP A 252 -22.09 5.07 14.65
N ILE A 253 -22.17 5.13 13.32
CA ILE A 253 -23.08 4.30 12.56
C ILE A 253 -22.49 2.88 12.46
N TRP A 254 -23.22 1.89 12.96
CA TRP A 254 -22.75 0.50 13.10
C TRP A 254 -22.15 -0.13 11.82
N TRP A 255 -22.66 0.21 10.63
CA TRP A 255 -22.14 -0.35 9.38
C TRP A 255 -20.86 0.36 8.89
N ALA A 256 -20.57 1.53 9.44
CA ALA A 256 -19.37 2.33 9.20
C ALA A 256 -18.38 2.25 10.37
N ASP A 257 -18.49 1.22 11.22
CA ASP A 257 -17.49 0.94 12.25
C ASP A 257 -16.09 0.78 11.61
N GLY A 258 -15.07 1.35 12.23
CA GLY A 258 -13.70 1.38 11.69
C GLY A 258 -13.53 2.20 10.41
N TRP A 259 -14.42 3.15 10.09
CA TRP A 259 -14.32 4.01 8.89
C TRP A 259 -12.97 4.71 8.74
N THR A 260 -12.26 4.96 9.84
CA THR A 260 -10.92 5.59 9.87
C THR A 260 -9.87 4.79 9.11
N VAL A 261 -10.10 3.50 8.84
CA VAL A 261 -9.18 2.61 8.11
C VAL A 261 -9.74 2.21 6.74
N TRP A 262 -10.82 2.83 6.29
CA TRP A 262 -11.42 2.51 5.00
C TRP A 262 -10.67 3.16 3.85
N LEU A 263 -10.36 2.39 2.80
CA LEU A 263 -9.67 2.92 1.61
C LEU A 263 -10.33 4.20 1.03
N PRO A 264 -11.67 4.29 0.87
CA PRO A 264 -12.30 5.50 0.36
C PRO A 264 -12.05 6.78 1.16
N VAL A 265 -11.73 6.69 2.44
CA VAL A 265 -11.37 7.83 3.29
C VAL A 265 -9.97 8.36 2.96
N TRP A 266 -9.07 7.47 2.52
CA TRP A 266 -7.66 7.74 2.21
C TRP A 266 -7.36 7.90 0.70
N TRP A 267 -8.39 7.89 -0.14
CA TRP A 267 -8.25 7.98 -1.60
C TRP A 267 -7.59 9.28 -2.07
N ASP A 268 -7.76 10.38 -1.33
CA ASP A 268 -7.14 11.67 -1.62
C ASP A 268 -5.60 11.54 -1.71
N LEU A 269 -4.96 10.89 -0.74
CA LEU A 269 -3.50 10.68 -0.74
C LEU A 269 -3.02 9.78 -1.88
N PHE A 270 -3.71 8.66 -2.13
CA PHE A 270 -3.40 7.80 -3.27
C PHE A 270 -3.57 8.56 -4.59
N ALA A 271 -4.65 9.34 -4.73
CA ALA A 271 -4.94 10.14 -5.92
C ALA A 271 -3.85 11.19 -6.19
N MET A 272 -3.29 11.83 -5.16
CA MET A 272 -2.14 12.74 -5.31
C MET A 272 -0.90 12.02 -5.86
N GLY A 273 -0.61 10.80 -5.39
CA GLY A 273 0.48 9.98 -5.92
C GLY A 273 0.23 9.52 -7.36
N MET A 274 -1.01 9.12 -7.66
CA MET A 274 -1.45 8.72 -8.99
C MET A 274 -1.44 9.89 -9.98
N LEU A 275 -1.74 11.11 -9.53
CA LEU A 275 -1.61 12.33 -10.31
C LEU A 275 -0.16 12.53 -10.77
N LEU A 276 0.81 12.38 -9.85
CA LEU A 276 2.23 12.42 -10.21
C LEU A 276 2.59 11.33 -11.21
N ALA A 277 1.97 10.15 -11.12
CA ALA A 277 2.19 9.05 -12.05
C ALA A 277 1.68 9.35 -13.47
N VAL A 278 0.47 9.92 -13.59
CA VAL A 278 -0.14 10.34 -14.87
C VAL A 278 0.70 11.44 -15.51
N LEU A 279 1.06 12.47 -14.74
CA LEU A 279 1.91 13.56 -15.22
C LEU A 279 3.29 13.04 -15.65
N SER A 280 3.92 12.17 -14.86
CA SER A 280 5.19 11.53 -15.21
C SER A 280 5.09 10.74 -16.52
N ALA A 281 4.06 9.92 -16.67
CA ALA A 281 3.83 9.13 -17.88
C ALA A 281 3.61 10.03 -19.11
N TRP A 282 2.83 11.10 -18.97
CA TRP A 282 2.58 12.07 -20.03
C TRP A 282 3.87 12.75 -20.49
N TYR A 283 4.69 13.26 -19.56
CA TYR A 283 5.94 13.93 -19.91
C TYR A 283 6.94 13.00 -20.61
N VAL A 284 7.11 11.78 -20.07
CA VAL A 284 8.02 10.77 -20.65
C VAL A 284 7.58 10.38 -22.06
N GLN A 285 6.28 10.14 -22.28
CA GLN A 285 5.77 9.77 -23.60
C GLN A 285 5.98 10.87 -24.65
N ASN A 286 5.86 12.13 -24.25
CA ASN A 286 6.02 13.26 -25.17
C ASN A 286 7.49 13.70 -25.32
N GLY A 287 8.47 12.96 -24.76
CA GLY A 287 9.88 13.34 -24.78
C GLY A 287 10.17 14.70 -24.12
N ARG A 288 9.28 15.14 -23.22
CA ARG A 288 9.32 16.47 -22.62
C ARG A 288 9.68 16.38 -21.14
N THR A 289 10.31 17.43 -20.64
CA THR A 289 10.49 17.67 -19.21
C THR A 289 9.77 18.96 -18.85
N PRO A 290 9.08 19.04 -17.69
CA PRO A 290 8.50 20.29 -17.24
C PRO A 290 9.58 21.37 -17.12
N VAL A 291 9.27 22.60 -17.54
CA VAL A 291 10.25 23.70 -17.58
C VAL A 291 10.74 24.05 -16.17
N TRP A 292 9.83 24.10 -15.19
CA TRP A 292 10.16 24.34 -13.79
C TRP A 292 11.09 23.27 -13.19
N ALA A 293 10.98 22.01 -13.64
CA ALA A 293 11.83 20.92 -13.16
C ALA A 293 13.26 20.98 -13.72
N ARG A 294 13.56 21.89 -14.65
CA ARG A 294 14.93 22.14 -15.15
C ARG A 294 15.73 23.05 -14.22
N TRP A 295 15.05 23.79 -13.34
CA TRP A 295 15.69 24.74 -12.44
C TRP A 295 16.58 24.00 -11.42
N ARG A 296 17.83 24.45 -11.25
CA ARG A 296 18.83 23.75 -10.40
C ARG A 296 18.41 23.61 -8.93
N TRP A 297 17.61 24.55 -8.44
CA TRP A 297 17.14 24.61 -7.06
C TRP A 297 15.76 23.99 -6.86
N PHE A 298 15.15 23.43 -7.92
CA PHE A 298 13.81 22.86 -7.88
C PHE A 298 13.61 21.90 -6.69
N GLY A 299 14.55 20.96 -6.49
CA GLY A 299 14.47 20.03 -5.37
C GLY A 299 14.51 20.69 -3.99
N GLY A 300 15.39 21.67 -3.81
CA GLY A 300 15.47 22.42 -2.55
C GLY A 300 14.21 23.24 -2.30
N ALA A 301 13.69 23.93 -3.32
CA ALA A 301 12.45 24.69 -3.23
C ALA A 301 11.26 23.80 -2.86
N CYS A 302 11.13 22.61 -3.46
CA CYS A 302 10.09 21.65 -3.08
C CYS A 302 10.21 21.22 -1.61
N TRP A 303 11.43 20.94 -1.13
CA TRP A 303 11.65 20.54 0.26
C TRP A 303 11.44 21.68 1.26
N LEU A 304 11.68 22.94 0.86
CA LEU A 304 11.31 24.10 1.68
C LEU A 304 9.78 24.24 1.80
N VAL A 305 9.05 24.01 0.70
CA VAL A 305 7.58 24.01 0.74
C VAL A 305 7.06 22.83 1.58
N ALA A 306 7.68 21.65 1.48
CA ALA A 306 7.37 20.54 2.37
C ALA A 306 7.64 20.90 3.84
N ALA A 307 8.80 21.48 4.16
CA ALA A 307 9.12 21.93 5.52
C ALA A 307 8.11 22.97 6.04
N PHE A 308 7.60 23.87 5.20
CA PHE A 308 6.52 24.78 5.54
C PHE A 308 5.24 24.03 5.93
N PHE A 309 4.79 23.05 5.14
CA PHE A 309 3.61 22.25 5.49
C PHE A 309 3.82 21.42 6.76
N TYR A 310 5.03 20.90 7.00
CA TYR A 310 5.37 20.22 8.25
C TYR A 310 5.29 21.17 9.45
N TRP A 311 5.76 22.41 9.31
CA TRP A 311 5.61 23.45 10.33
C TRP A 311 4.14 23.81 10.57
N VAL A 312 3.33 23.97 9.51
CA VAL A 312 1.88 24.22 9.62
C VAL A 312 1.21 23.09 10.41
N ALA A 313 1.50 21.83 10.04
CA ALA A 313 1.00 20.67 10.75
C ALA A 313 1.38 20.65 12.23
N SER A 314 2.61 21.05 12.54
CA SER A 314 3.14 21.02 13.91
C SER A 314 2.65 22.16 14.80
N THR A 315 2.16 23.27 14.23
CA THR A 315 1.91 24.49 15.02
C THR A 315 0.54 25.13 14.81
N GLN A 316 -0.09 24.93 13.66
CA GLN A 316 -1.30 25.67 13.27
C GLN A 316 -2.58 24.82 13.33
N LEU A 317 -2.45 23.49 13.36
CA LEU A 317 -3.60 22.58 13.35
C LEU A 317 -4.03 22.08 14.74
N ASP A 318 -3.32 22.50 15.80
CA ASP A 318 -3.58 22.10 17.20
C ASP A 318 -3.76 20.58 17.37
N LEU A 319 -2.94 19.80 16.63
CA LEU A 319 -3.08 18.35 16.61
C LEU A 319 -2.60 17.73 17.92
N PRO A 320 -3.37 16.77 18.50
CA PRO A 320 -2.96 16.10 19.73
C PRO A 320 -1.60 15.42 19.60
N ARG A 321 -0.80 15.49 20.67
CA ARG A 321 0.52 14.85 20.79
C ARG A 321 0.44 13.34 21.08
N SER A 322 -0.77 12.81 21.30
CA SER A 322 -1.03 11.38 21.47
C SER A 322 -1.37 10.74 20.12
N PRO A 323 -0.91 9.51 19.83
CA PRO A 323 -1.27 8.80 18.60
C PRO A 323 -2.73 8.32 18.59
N LEU A 324 -3.35 8.16 19.77
CA LEU A 324 -4.75 7.77 19.91
C LEU A 324 -5.53 8.98 20.43
N PHE A 325 -6.38 9.55 19.59
CA PHE A 325 -7.30 10.63 19.96
C PHE A 325 -8.57 10.56 19.13
N VAL A 326 -9.66 11.12 19.65
CA VAL A 326 -10.90 11.27 18.89
C VAL A 326 -10.75 12.50 18.00
N PRO A 327 -10.76 12.34 16.66
CA PRO A 327 -10.51 13.46 15.77
C PRO A 327 -11.63 14.49 15.82
N ASP A 328 -11.29 15.75 16.08
CA ASP A 328 -12.14 16.86 15.65
C ASP A 328 -12.15 16.93 14.12
N ARG A 329 -13.30 17.28 13.54
CA ARG A 329 -13.47 17.33 12.07
C ARG A 329 -12.47 18.27 11.42
N SER A 330 -12.28 19.47 11.97
CA SER A 330 -11.41 20.47 11.37
C SER A 330 -9.95 20.04 11.43
N GLN A 331 -9.55 19.48 12.58
CA GLN A 331 -8.20 18.98 12.83
C GLN A 331 -7.85 17.83 11.89
N ASP A 332 -8.71 16.83 11.77
CA ASP A 332 -8.42 15.64 10.97
C ASP A 332 -8.51 15.91 9.47
N MET A 333 -9.48 16.72 9.05
CA MET A 333 -9.55 17.22 7.67
C MET A 333 -8.30 18.03 7.31
N GLY A 334 -7.84 18.90 8.20
CA GLY A 334 -6.62 19.68 8.05
C GLY A 334 -5.37 18.81 8.00
N ARG A 335 -5.28 17.82 8.90
CA ARG A 335 -4.19 16.84 8.99
C ARG A 335 -3.99 16.14 7.65
N HIS A 336 -5.05 15.53 7.10
CA HIS A 336 -4.99 14.81 5.83
C HIS A 336 -4.51 15.70 4.68
N LEU A 337 -5.04 16.92 4.57
CA LEU A 337 -4.66 17.85 3.51
C LEU A 337 -3.20 18.30 3.65
N VAL A 338 -2.79 18.75 4.83
CA VAL A 338 -1.44 19.27 5.07
C VAL A 338 -0.40 18.17 4.97
N TYR A 339 -0.68 16.97 5.49
CA TYR A 339 0.20 15.82 5.35
C TYR A 339 0.32 15.35 3.88
N GLY A 340 -0.79 15.35 3.15
CA GLY A 340 -0.80 15.08 1.71
C GLY A 340 0.05 16.08 0.93
N LEU A 341 -0.05 17.38 1.25
CA LEU A 341 0.75 18.43 0.62
C LEU A 341 2.24 18.30 0.97
N PHE A 342 2.58 18.04 2.23
CA PHE A 342 3.94 17.71 2.63
C PHE A 342 4.51 16.56 1.80
N ALA A 343 3.81 15.42 1.75
CA ALA A 343 4.24 14.23 1.03
C ALA A 343 4.36 14.50 -0.47
N PHE A 344 3.42 15.25 -1.06
CA PHE A 344 3.43 15.62 -2.47
C PHE A 344 4.69 16.40 -2.82
N PHE A 345 5.01 17.47 -2.08
CA PHE A 345 6.21 18.27 -2.34
C PHE A 345 7.50 17.55 -1.97
N LEU A 346 7.49 16.64 -0.99
CA LEU A 346 8.63 15.79 -0.67
C LEU A 346 8.99 14.84 -1.83
N ILE A 347 7.98 14.25 -2.49
CA ILE A 347 8.12 13.25 -3.56
C ILE A 347 8.32 13.89 -4.94
N LEU A 348 7.75 15.07 -5.17
CA LEU A 348 7.82 15.79 -6.45
C LEU A 348 9.23 15.85 -7.09
N PRO A 349 10.31 16.18 -6.34
CA PRO A 349 11.65 16.21 -6.91
C PRO A 349 12.25 14.82 -7.15
N ALA A 350 11.68 13.72 -6.68
CA ALA A 350 12.07 12.37 -7.09
C ALA A 350 11.43 11.98 -8.45
N VAL A 351 10.23 12.49 -8.72
CA VAL A 351 9.48 12.23 -9.96
C VAL A 351 10.00 13.06 -11.14
N PHE A 352 10.21 14.37 -10.94
CA PHE A 352 10.60 15.31 -12.00
C PHE A 352 12.00 15.89 -11.79
N GLY A 353 12.76 16.04 -12.88
CA GLY A 353 14.13 16.58 -12.86
C GLY A 353 15.14 15.63 -13.54
N ARG A 354 16.31 16.15 -13.91
CA ARG A 354 17.35 15.34 -14.55
C ARG A 354 17.95 14.34 -13.54
N PRO A 355 18.33 13.12 -13.98
CA PRO A 355 19.09 12.19 -13.15
C PRO A 355 20.32 12.90 -12.54
N ARG A 356 20.51 12.80 -11.22
CA ARG A 356 21.61 13.39 -10.43
C ARG A 356 21.64 14.92 -10.29
N GLN A 357 20.63 15.66 -10.75
CA GLN A 357 20.57 17.12 -10.56
C GLN A 357 20.12 17.51 -9.14
N GLY A 358 20.90 18.34 -8.46
CA GLY A 358 20.55 18.92 -7.14
C GLY A 358 20.91 18.04 -5.93
N LEU A 359 21.03 18.67 -4.76
CA LEU A 359 21.42 18.01 -3.51
C LEU A 359 20.39 16.98 -3.04
N VAL A 360 19.10 17.29 -3.15
CA VAL A 360 18.00 16.41 -2.75
C VAL A 360 18.07 15.04 -3.43
N ARG A 361 18.18 15.01 -4.77
CA ARG A 361 18.26 13.74 -5.52
C ARG A 361 19.54 12.97 -5.20
N ARG A 362 20.67 13.67 -4.97
CA ARG A 362 21.94 13.04 -4.56
C ARG A 362 21.83 12.40 -3.18
N PHE A 363 21.16 13.06 -2.24
CA PHE A 363 20.89 12.53 -0.91
C PHE A 363 19.96 11.30 -1.00
N LEU A 364 18.83 11.40 -1.69
CA LEU A 364 17.88 10.28 -1.84
C LEU A 364 18.49 9.07 -2.55
N ALA A 365 19.44 9.28 -3.45
CA ALA A 365 20.12 8.21 -4.18
C ALA A 365 21.44 7.75 -3.53
N CYS A 366 21.81 8.29 -2.37
CA CYS A 366 23.02 7.85 -1.68
C CYS A 366 22.87 6.41 -1.15
N ARG A 367 23.98 5.68 -1.03
CA ARG A 367 23.95 4.24 -0.72
C ARG A 367 23.24 3.92 0.60
N PRO A 368 23.45 4.67 1.71
CA PRO A 368 22.71 4.42 2.95
C PRO A 368 21.19 4.59 2.79
N MET A 369 20.74 5.66 2.12
CA MET A 369 19.32 5.91 1.90
C MET A 369 18.69 4.86 0.98
N ALA A 370 19.39 4.47 -0.08
CA ALA A 370 18.94 3.38 -0.95
C ALA A 370 18.84 2.05 -0.19
N TYR A 371 19.80 1.77 0.70
CA TYR A 371 19.79 0.55 1.52
C TYR A 371 18.66 0.54 2.54
N LEU A 372 18.49 1.62 3.31
CA LEU A 372 17.36 1.75 4.24
C LEU A 372 16.02 1.68 3.51
N GLY A 373 15.95 2.23 2.30
CA GLY A 373 14.79 2.14 1.42
C GLY A 373 14.48 0.71 0.96
N LEU A 374 15.51 -0.09 0.72
CA LEU A 374 15.42 -1.49 0.34
C LEU A 374 14.79 -2.33 1.45
N ILE A 375 15.22 -2.13 2.69
CA ILE A 375 14.73 -2.86 3.87
C ILE A 375 13.57 -2.15 4.58
N SER A 376 13.04 -1.07 4.00
CA SER A 376 12.09 -0.17 4.67
C SER A 376 10.79 -0.87 5.07
N TYR A 377 10.39 -1.91 4.34
CA TYR A 377 9.21 -2.70 4.66
C TYR A 377 9.43 -3.53 5.93
N GLY A 378 10.61 -4.14 6.07
CA GLY A 378 11.03 -4.79 7.32
C GLY A 378 11.08 -3.79 8.48
N ILE A 379 11.64 -2.59 8.27
CA ILE A 379 11.73 -1.58 9.35
C ILE A 379 10.33 -1.24 9.85
N TYR A 380 9.42 -0.99 8.91
CA TYR A 380 8.03 -0.71 9.21
C TYR A 380 7.32 -1.88 9.91
N LEU A 381 7.62 -3.14 9.59
CA LEU A 381 6.97 -4.28 10.26
C LEU A 381 7.55 -4.59 11.65
N TRP A 382 8.87 -4.52 11.82
CA TRP A 382 9.53 -4.99 13.04
C TRP A 382 9.62 -3.94 14.15
N HIS A 383 9.50 -2.64 13.85
CA HIS A 383 9.83 -1.60 14.83
C HIS A 383 8.99 -1.66 16.12
N THR A 384 7.66 -1.86 16.05
CA THR A 384 6.80 -1.97 17.24
C THR A 384 7.14 -3.20 18.07
N THR A 385 7.26 -4.37 17.43
CA THR A 385 7.68 -5.61 18.11
C THR A 385 9.03 -5.46 18.80
N VAL A 386 10.00 -4.78 18.16
CA VAL A 386 11.30 -4.50 18.78
C VAL A 386 11.16 -3.53 19.95
N ILE A 387 10.34 -2.48 19.82
CA ILE A 387 10.04 -1.57 20.93
C ILE A 387 9.47 -2.34 22.12
N ASP A 388 8.42 -3.14 21.91
CA ASP A 388 7.77 -3.90 22.97
C ASP A 388 8.73 -4.88 23.65
N VAL A 389 9.56 -5.58 22.88
CA VAL A 389 10.59 -6.47 23.41
C VAL A 389 11.62 -5.71 24.25
N VAL A 390 12.13 -4.57 23.77
CA VAL A 390 13.12 -3.79 24.52
C VAL A 390 12.53 -3.24 25.81
N VAL A 391 11.29 -2.73 25.76
CA VAL A 391 10.58 -2.22 26.94
C VAL A 391 10.38 -3.33 27.96
N GLU A 392 9.85 -4.48 27.55
CA GLU A 392 9.61 -5.63 28.42
C GLU A 392 10.90 -6.13 29.11
N HIS A 393 12.00 -6.28 28.35
CA HIS A 393 13.26 -6.78 28.90
C HIS A 393 13.97 -5.78 29.81
N SER A 394 13.71 -4.47 29.64
CA SER A 394 14.28 -3.44 30.49
C SER A 394 13.63 -3.33 31.87
N GLY A 395 12.42 -3.89 32.04
CA GLY A 395 11.60 -3.75 33.24
C GLY A 395 11.21 -2.30 33.56
N SER A 396 11.39 -1.38 32.61
CA SER A 396 11.14 0.05 32.78
C SER A 396 9.78 0.42 32.20
N GLU A 397 9.05 1.27 32.91
CA GLU A 397 7.74 1.74 32.46
C GLU A 397 7.86 2.66 31.22
N PRO A 398 6.90 2.62 30.28
CA PRO A 398 6.83 3.59 29.19
C PRO A 398 6.93 5.04 29.71
N GLY A 399 7.70 5.88 29.03
CA GLY A 399 7.94 7.27 29.42
C GLY A 399 9.17 7.51 30.30
N THR A 400 9.86 6.46 30.72
CA THR A 400 11.07 6.58 31.57
C THR A 400 12.39 6.47 30.81
N PHE A 401 12.35 6.13 29.51
CA PHE A 401 13.54 5.94 28.69
C PHE A 401 14.15 7.26 28.22
N ASP A 402 15.47 7.37 28.33
CA ASP A 402 16.22 8.37 27.58
C ASP A 402 16.05 8.13 26.08
N PHE A 403 15.52 9.13 25.38
CA PHE A 403 15.13 9.00 23.98
C PHE A 403 16.28 8.55 23.07
N LEU A 404 17.45 9.17 23.18
CA LEU A 404 18.53 8.94 22.22
C LEU A 404 19.12 7.51 22.32
N PRO A 405 19.51 6.99 23.51
CA PRO A 405 19.93 5.60 23.65
C PRO A 405 18.85 4.60 23.22
N PHE A 406 17.59 4.88 23.57
CA PHE A 406 16.47 4.01 23.19
C PHE A 406 16.25 3.98 21.68
N PHE A 407 16.23 5.14 21.03
CA PHE A 407 16.14 5.27 19.57
C PHE A 407 17.26 4.55 18.84
N LEU A 408 18.52 4.75 19.26
CA LEU A 408 19.66 4.11 18.61
C LEU A 408 19.60 2.58 18.77
N THR A 409 19.17 2.08 19.92
CA THR A 409 19.01 0.65 20.18
C THR A 409 17.91 0.06 19.31
N VAL A 410 16.70 0.63 19.34
CA VAL A 410 15.57 0.19 18.53
C VAL A 410 15.90 0.27 17.04
N ALA A 411 16.44 1.40 16.57
CA ALA A 411 16.81 1.56 15.16
C ALA A 411 17.85 0.52 14.71
N ALA A 412 18.88 0.26 15.53
CA ALA A 412 19.90 -0.73 15.21
C ALA A 412 19.32 -2.15 15.14
N VAL A 413 18.57 -2.57 16.16
CA VAL A 413 17.96 -3.91 16.23
C VAL A 413 16.93 -4.09 15.11
N THR A 414 16.05 -3.12 14.90
CA THR A 414 15.07 -3.14 13.80
C THR A 414 15.76 -3.22 12.44
N CYS A 415 16.80 -2.42 12.18
CA CYS A 415 17.54 -2.50 10.92
C CYS A 415 18.24 -3.85 10.73
N ALA A 416 18.78 -4.44 11.79
CA ALA A 416 19.40 -5.76 11.75
C ALA A 416 18.38 -6.85 11.40
N VAL A 417 17.26 -6.93 12.12
CA VAL A 417 16.18 -7.91 11.86
C VAL A 417 15.58 -7.70 10.46
N SER A 418 15.37 -6.45 10.05
CA SER A 418 14.88 -6.10 8.71
C SER A 418 15.85 -6.53 7.61
N THR A 419 17.15 -6.39 7.84
CA THR A 419 18.19 -6.86 6.91
C THR A 419 18.14 -8.38 6.77
N VAL A 420 18.12 -9.11 7.88
CA VAL A 420 18.08 -10.58 7.89
C VAL A 420 16.82 -11.08 7.17
N THR A 421 15.66 -10.57 7.56
CA THR A 421 14.37 -10.99 6.98
C THR A 421 14.18 -10.55 5.53
N TYR A 422 14.80 -9.44 5.11
CA TYR A 422 14.85 -9.05 3.71
C TYR A 422 15.53 -10.12 2.84
N PHE A 423 16.71 -10.59 3.25
CA PHE A 423 17.45 -11.59 2.47
C PHE A 423 16.86 -12.98 2.55
N LEU A 424 16.32 -13.37 3.71
CA LEU A 424 15.78 -14.71 3.95
C LEU A 424 14.34 -14.89 3.46
N VAL A 425 13.52 -13.84 3.46
CA VAL A 425 12.07 -13.94 3.19
C VAL A 425 11.65 -13.04 2.03
N GLU A 426 11.84 -11.72 2.16
CA GLU A 426 11.28 -10.77 1.20
C GLU A 426 11.87 -10.95 -0.21
N ARG A 427 13.19 -11.04 -0.33
CA ARG A 427 13.91 -11.20 -1.60
C ARG A 427 13.52 -12.51 -2.32
N PRO A 428 13.55 -13.70 -1.71
CA PRO A 428 13.16 -14.94 -2.38
C PRO A 428 11.68 -14.96 -2.76
N CYS A 429 10.76 -14.55 -1.86
CA CYS A 429 9.33 -14.51 -2.16
C CYS A 429 9.00 -13.52 -3.30
N THR A 430 9.62 -12.35 -3.31
CA THR A 430 9.47 -11.38 -4.41
C THR A 430 10.01 -11.93 -5.73
N ALA A 431 11.13 -12.67 -5.70
CA ALA A 431 11.68 -13.33 -6.88
C ALA A 431 10.73 -14.42 -7.42
N LEU A 432 10.15 -15.22 -6.53
CA LEU A 432 9.13 -16.22 -6.86
C LEU A 432 7.90 -15.56 -7.51
N GLY A 433 7.39 -14.47 -6.92
CA GLY A 433 6.24 -13.75 -7.46
C GLY A 433 6.48 -13.14 -8.84
N ARG A 434 7.71 -12.69 -9.13
CA ARG A 434 8.08 -12.28 -10.50
C ARG A 434 8.05 -13.43 -11.48
N ARG A 435 8.51 -14.63 -11.09
CA ARG A 435 8.48 -15.83 -11.93
C ARG A 435 7.04 -16.26 -12.22
N TRP A 436 6.21 -16.38 -11.19
CA TRP A 436 4.80 -16.75 -11.33
C TRP A 436 4.01 -15.75 -12.15
N ALA A 437 4.20 -14.45 -11.91
CA ALA A 437 3.54 -13.43 -12.72
C ALA A 437 3.97 -13.39 -14.19
N ARG A 438 5.18 -13.89 -14.53
CA ARG A 438 5.57 -14.11 -15.94
C ARG A 438 4.88 -15.33 -16.52
N TRP A 439 4.85 -16.44 -15.78
CA TRP A 439 4.17 -17.67 -16.19
C TRP A 439 2.69 -17.42 -16.51
N VAL A 440 1.96 -16.74 -15.62
CA VAL A 440 0.53 -16.40 -15.84
C VAL A 440 0.33 -15.59 -17.10
N ARG A 441 1.21 -14.60 -17.37
CA ARG A 441 1.14 -13.75 -18.57
C ARG A 441 1.32 -14.52 -19.88
N VAL A 442 2.19 -15.53 -19.90
CA VAL A 442 2.41 -16.37 -21.09
C VAL A 442 1.18 -17.23 -21.37
N HIS A 443 0.59 -17.84 -20.34
CA HIS A 443 -0.54 -18.75 -20.51
C HIS A 443 -1.84 -18.03 -20.84
N THR A 444 -2.09 -16.84 -20.27
CA THR A 444 -3.25 -16.02 -20.65
C THR A 444 -3.19 -15.53 -22.10
N ARG A 445 -2.00 -15.21 -22.62
CA ARG A 445 -1.83 -14.81 -24.04
C ARG A 445 -2.01 -15.98 -25.01
N ARG A 446 -1.55 -17.17 -24.66
CA ARG A 446 -1.73 -18.38 -25.49
C ARG A 446 -3.21 -18.81 -25.57
N GLY A 447 -3.96 -18.72 -24.47
CA GLY A 447 -5.40 -19.00 -24.47
C GLY A 447 -6.20 -18.01 -25.32
N ALA A 448 -5.86 -16.72 -25.28
CA ALA A 448 -6.51 -15.69 -26.11
C ALA A 448 -6.17 -15.82 -27.61
N GLY A 449 -4.95 -16.24 -27.96
CA GLY A 449 -4.55 -16.47 -29.35
C GLY A 449 -5.12 -17.75 -29.97
N ALA A 450 -5.30 -18.81 -29.18
CA ALA A 450 -5.89 -20.07 -29.66
C ALA A 450 -7.40 -19.98 -29.93
N GLY A 451 -8.12 -19.08 -29.23
CA GLY A 451 -9.54 -18.83 -29.47
C GLY A 451 -9.83 -17.99 -30.73
N ALA A 452 -8.89 -17.14 -31.15
CA ALA A 452 -9.04 -16.32 -32.35
C ALA A 452 -8.77 -17.10 -33.66
N GLY A 453 -8.09 -18.25 -33.60
CA GLY A 453 -7.74 -19.06 -34.77
C GLY A 453 -8.75 -20.15 -35.16
N ARG A 454 -9.90 -20.27 -34.47
CA ARG A 454 -10.93 -21.29 -34.76
C ARG A 454 -12.26 -20.74 -35.30
N GLY A 455 -12.32 -19.45 -35.66
CA GLY A 455 -13.55 -18.76 -36.06
C GLY A 455 -13.67 -18.33 -37.52
N GLU A 456 -12.65 -18.51 -38.36
CA GLU A 456 -12.69 -18.05 -39.76
C GLU A 456 -12.28 -19.18 -40.72
N GLY A 457 -13.19 -20.15 -40.85
CA GLY A 457 -13.20 -21.12 -41.94
C GLY A 457 -14.52 -21.01 -42.70
N ALA A 458 -14.88 -19.81 -43.14
CA ALA A 458 -15.97 -19.64 -44.10
C ALA A 458 -15.49 -20.18 -45.47
N PRO A 459 -16.20 -21.13 -46.10
CA PRO A 459 -15.79 -21.66 -47.39
C PRO A 459 -15.92 -20.56 -48.43
N GLN A 460 -14.82 -20.24 -49.12
CA GLN A 460 -14.83 -19.40 -50.30
C GLN A 460 -15.67 -20.08 -51.38
N LEU A 461 -16.86 -19.53 -51.65
CA LEU A 461 -17.60 -19.80 -52.89
C LEU A 461 -16.92 -19.01 -54.01
N GLY A 462 -15.94 -19.64 -54.66
CA GLY A 462 -15.40 -19.19 -55.94
C GLY A 462 -16.41 -19.47 -57.05
N GLY A 463 -16.84 -18.43 -57.75
CA GLY A 463 -17.54 -18.55 -59.01
C GLY A 463 -16.55 -18.59 -60.18
N ALA A 464 -16.69 -19.57 -61.06
CA ALA A 464 -16.43 -19.45 -62.50
C ALA A 464 -16.87 -20.72 -63.26
N GLY A 465 -17.62 -20.52 -64.35
CA GLY A 465 -17.34 -21.18 -65.62
C GLY A 465 -17.99 -22.55 -65.85
N GLY A 466 -18.93 -22.59 -66.81
CA GLY A 466 -19.60 -23.82 -67.23
C GLY A 466 -18.77 -24.79 -68.08
N VAL A 467 -19.46 -25.89 -68.40
CA VAL A 467 -19.33 -26.82 -69.54
C VAL A 467 -18.52 -28.12 -69.29
N GLY A 468 -19.26 -29.25 -69.32
CA GLY A 468 -18.91 -30.39 -70.16
C GLY A 468 -18.49 -31.72 -69.50
N GLY A 469 -19.44 -32.65 -69.36
CA GLY A 469 -19.29 -34.04 -69.82
C GLY A 469 -18.53 -35.08 -68.98
N GLY A 470 -19.26 -36.11 -68.54
CA GLY A 470 -18.85 -37.51 -68.77
C GLY A 470 -18.18 -38.30 -67.63
N GLY A 471 -18.97 -39.15 -66.97
CA GLY A 471 -18.69 -40.59 -66.77
C GLY A 471 -17.65 -41.04 -65.73
N GLY A 472 -18.04 -42.05 -64.92
CA GLY A 472 -17.10 -43.06 -64.42
C GLY A 472 -17.12 -43.34 -62.92
N VAL A 473 -17.87 -44.37 -62.53
CA VAL A 473 -17.69 -45.17 -61.30
C VAL A 473 -16.60 -46.23 -61.59
N PRO A 474 -15.72 -46.60 -60.64
CA PRO A 474 -15.85 -47.86 -59.86
C PRO A 474 -15.43 -47.68 -58.38
N ALA A 475 -16.02 -48.29 -57.34
CA ALA A 475 -16.28 -49.70 -57.01
C ALA A 475 -15.03 -50.53 -56.60
N ALA A 476 -15.04 -50.91 -55.30
CA ALA A 476 -14.77 -52.25 -54.74
C ALA A 476 -13.43 -52.59 -54.02
N ALA A 477 -13.64 -53.46 -53.00
CA ALA A 477 -12.75 -54.40 -52.29
C ALA A 477 -11.82 -53.85 -51.20
N GLY A 478 -11.65 -54.47 -50.02
CA GLY A 478 -12.12 -55.75 -49.49
C GLY A 478 -11.08 -56.33 -48.51
N GLY A 479 -11.56 -56.91 -47.40
CA GLY A 479 -10.81 -57.85 -46.55
C GLY A 479 -10.15 -57.28 -45.29
N ALA A 480 -9.97 -57.96 -44.15
CA ALA A 480 -10.66 -59.01 -43.40
C ALA A 480 -9.68 -59.44 -42.27
N ARG A 481 -10.22 -59.82 -41.09
CA ARG A 481 -9.60 -60.56 -39.95
C ARG A 481 -8.68 -59.74 -39.03
N GLY A 482 -8.71 -59.88 -37.69
CA GLY A 482 -9.46 -60.78 -36.81
C GLY A 482 -9.22 -60.45 -35.31
N ARG A 483 -10.10 -61.03 -34.45
CA ARG A 483 -9.98 -61.45 -33.01
C ARG A 483 -8.81 -60.89 -32.16
N GLU A 484 -8.95 -60.50 -30.89
CA GLU A 484 -9.75 -61.04 -29.77
C GLU A 484 -9.67 -60.09 -28.54
N LEU A 485 -10.75 -60.03 -27.73
CA LEU A 485 -10.89 -59.96 -26.24
C LEU A 485 -9.85 -59.17 -25.40
N SER A 486 -10.14 -58.36 -24.38
CA SER A 486 -11.14 -58.45 -23.29
C SER A 486 -11.08 -57.20 -22.39
N GLY A 487 -12.21 -56.85 -21.75
CA GLY A 487 -12.33 -56.10 -20.48
C GLY A 487 -12.38 -54.57 -20.63
N GLY A 488 -13.48 -53.84 -20.43
CA GLY A 488 -14.56 -53.97 -19.44
C GLY A 488 -14.36 -52.90 -18.34
N GLY A 489 -15.24 -51.95 -18.03
CA GLY A 489 -16.59 -51.70 -18.50
C GLY A 489 -17.06 -50.26 -18.25
N HIS A 490 -17.96 -49.85 -19.13
CA HIS A 490 -19.00 -48.82 -19.05
C HIS A 490 -20.05 -49.19 -17.94
N VAL A 491 -21.06 -48.43 -17.48
CA VAL A 491 -21.73 -47.17 -17.87
C VAL A 491 -22.73 -46.74 -16.78
N THR A 492 -23.07 -45.47 -16.82
CA THR A 492 -24.21 -44.72 -16.23
C THR A 492 -25.59 -45.40 -16.41
N VAL A 493 -26.63 -45.00 -15.67
CA VAL A 493 -27.97 -44.56 -16.18
C VAL A 493 -29.06 -44.54 -15.07
N LEU A 494 -29.64 -43.34 -14.91
CA LEU A 494 -31.04 -42.91 -14.62
C LEU A 494 -32.07 -43.85 -13.94
N GLY A 495 -32.69 -43.34 -12.87
CA GLY A 495 -34.09 -42.82 -12.85
C GLY A 495 -35.30 -43.77 -12.60
N GLY A 496 -36.09 -43.46 -11.57
CA GLY A 496 -37.58 -43.43 -11.68
C GLY A 496 -38.46 -44.33 -10.78
N ALA A 497 -39.34 -43.65 -10.02
CA ALA A 497 -40.74 -43.99 -9.63
C ALA A 497 -41.07 -44.92 -8.42
N ALA A 498 -41.84 -44.33 -7.47
CA ALA A 498 -43.16 -44.69 -6.86
C ALA A 498 -43.54 -46.17 -6.65
N ASP A 499 -44.33 -46.63 -5.69
CA ASP A 499 -45.18 -46.09 -4.60
C ASP A 499 -45.47 -47.29 -3.64
N ASP A 500 -46.15 -47.03 -2.52
CA ASP A 500 -46.94 -47.95 -1.67
C ASP A 500 -46.62 -47.84 -0.16
N SER A 501 -47.51 -47.13 0.54
CA SER A 501 -47.81 -47.28 1.98
C SER A 501 -49.03 -48.19 2.14
N PRO A 502 -49.26 -48.86 3.29
CA PRO A 502 -49.90 -48.17 4.43
C PRO A 502 -49.55 -48.71 5.84
N GLY A 503 -49.86 -47.92 6.87
CA GLY A 503 -50.40 -48.46 8.13
C GLY A 503 -49.61 -48.25 9.43
N ASP A 504 -50.27 -47.56 10.36
CA ASP A 504 -50.17 -47.62 11.83
C ASP A 504 -49.04 -46.90 12.59
N SER A 505 -49.39 -45.73 13.11
CA SER A 505 -49.14 -45.31 14.49
C SER A 505 -50.51 -45.20 15.18
N PRO A 506 -50.68 -45.44 16.50
CA PRO A 506 -50.30 -44.42 17.47
C PRO A 506 -50.03 -44.91 18.92
N ARG A 507 -49.32 -44.09 19.72
CA ARG A 507 -49.72 -43.82 21.11
C ARG A 507 -49.14 -42.52 21.66
N THR A 508 -50.09 -41.67 22.03
CA THR A 508 -50.14 -40.45 22.83
C THR A 508 -49.84 -40.76 24.32
N VAL A 509 -49.47 -39.80 25.18
CA VAL A 509 -50.39 -38.88 25.88
C VAL A 509 -49.61 -37.78 26.66
N PRO A 510 -50.25 -36.61 26.93
CA PRO A 510 -49.63 -35.28 27.07
C PRO A 510 -50.02 -34.53 28.39
N LEU A 511 -49.95 -33.18 28.32
CA LEU A 511 -50.66 -32.13 29.11
C LEU A 511 -49.83 -31.49 30.25
N ARG A 512 -49.89 -30.17 30.52
CA ARG A 512 -50.97 -29.19 30.34
C ARG A 512 -50.40 -27.76 30.48
N GLY A 513 -50.94 -26.78 29.74
CA GLY A 513 -50.67 -25.34 29.93
C GLY A 513 -51.81 -24.62 30.67
N VAL A 514 -51.56 -23.39 31.13
CA VAL A 514 -52.57 -22.33 31.44
C VAL A 514 -51.88 -20.93 31.32
N ARG A 515 -52.51 -19.99 30.61
CA ARG A 515 -52.25 -18.51 30.59
C ARG A 515 -53.22 -17.79 31.58
N PRO A 516 -53.30 -16.44 31.63
CA PRO A 516 -52.40 -15.42 32.19
C PRO A 516 -53.07 -14.68 33.38
N GLY A 517 -52.31 -13.90 34.16
CA GLY A 517 -52.90 -13.07 35.23
C GLY A 517 -51.98 -11.96 35.72
N ALA A 518 -52.48 -10.72 35.68
CA ALA A 518 -51.85 -9.52 36.23
C ALA A 518 -51.75 -9.56 37.76
N THR A 519 -50.69 -8.99 38.35
CA THR A 519 -50.75 -8.14 39.57
C THR A 519 -49.37 -7.58 39.97
N ARG A 520 -49.37 -6.25 40.19
CA ARG A 520 -48.64 -5.37 41.12
C ARG A 520 -47.47 -5.87 42.00
N SER A 521 -46.44 -5.00 42.02
CA SER A 521 -45.65 -4.45 43.15
C SER A 521 -45.01 -5.40 44.18
N GLY A 522 -43.70 -5.21 44.40
CA GLY A 522 -43.02 -5.66 45.61
C GLY A 522 -41.50 -5.60 45.48
N ASP A 523 -40.87 -4.89 46.40
CA ASP A 523 -39.47 -4.48 46.48
C ASP A 523 -38.41 -5.60 46.67
N VAL A 524 -37.15 -5.13 46.76
CA VAL A 524 -35.98 -5.63 47.55
C VAL A 524 -34.84 -6.27 46.70
N PRO A 525 -33.53 -6.01 46.96
CA PRO A 525 -32.79 -4.73 46.94
C PRO A 525 -31.45 -4.83 46.13
N ALA A 526 -30.87 -3.70 45.74
CA ALA A 526 -29.56 -3.66 45.07
C ALA A 526 -28.38 -3.79 46.07
N ALA A 527 -27.48 -4.74 45.82
CA ALA A 527 -26.21 -4.88 46.53
C ALA A 527 -25.16 -3.89 45.99
N ARG A 528 -24.51 -3.17 46.93
CA ARG A 528 -23.49 -2.15 46.70
C ARG A 528 -22.13 -2.77 46.32
N VAL A 529 -21.45 -2.15 45.36
CA VAL A 529 -20.00 -2.28 45.14
C VAL A 529 -19.36 -0.93 45.54
N PRO A 530 -18.28 -0.89 46.35
CA PRO A 530 -17.71 0.36 46.83
C PRO A 530 -16.77 0.98 45.78
N THR A 531 -16.96 2.27 45.50
CA THR A 531 -16.04 3.12 44.72
C THR A 531 -14.98 3.72 45.64
N SER A 532 -13.71 3.45 45.34
CA SER A 532 -12.55 4.14 45.92
C SER A 532 -12.35 5.50 45.25
N ALA A 533 -12.04 6.49 46.08
CA ALA A 533 -11.96 7.92 45.77
C ALA A 533 -10.77 8.32 44.89
N VAL A 534 -10.99 9.32 44.02
CA VAL A 534 -9.98 10.17 43.38
C VAL A 534 -10.26 11.62 43.82
N PRO A 535 -9.26 12.42 44.26
CA PRO A 535 -9.51 13.79 44.72
C PRO A 535 -9.45 14.84 43.59
N GLY A 536 -10.51 15.66 43.51
CA GLY A 536 -10.43 17.11 43.31
C GLY A 536 -10.23 17.67 41.89
N ALA A 537 -11.34 18.08 41.24
CA ALA A 537 -11.36 19.13 40.22
C ALA A 537 -12.49 20.14 40.53
N PRO A 538 -12.31 21.46 40.32
CA PRO A 538 -13.26 22.48 40.74
C PRO A 538 -14.46 22.63 39.80
N ALA A 539 -15.62 22.97 40.38
CA ALA A 539 -16.94 23.02 39.74
C ALA A 539 -17.13 24.14 38.69
N PRO A 540 -18.02 23.97 37.70
CA PRO A 540 -18.32 24.98 36.68
C PRO A 540 -19.34 26.02 37.17
N ARG A 541 -19.15 27.30 36.78
CA ARG A 541 -20.10 28.40 37.03
C ARG A 541 -21.23 28.40 35.99
N ALA A 542 -22.44 28.71 36.46
CA ALA A 542 -23.68 28.81 35.69
C ALA A 542 -23.82 30.14 34.90
N PRO A 543 -24.74 30.23 33.91
CA PRO A 543 -24.77 31.27 32.89
C PRO A 543 -25.59 32.52 33.29
N VAL A 544 -25.22 33.68 32.75
CA VAL A 544 -25.92 34.97 32.92
C VAL A 544 -26.73 35.28 31.67
N GLN A 545 -28.02 35.64 31.86
CA GLN A 545 -28.97 36.06 30.83
C GLN A 545 -28.76 37.52 30.37
N GLU A 546 -29.05 37.74 29.09
CA GLU A 546 -29.03 39.01 28.34
C GLU A 546 -30.11 40.02 28.77
N SER A 547 -29.80 41.30 28.60
CA SER A 547 -30.79 42.31 28.15
C SER A 547 -30.13 43.36 27.24
N GLU A 548 -30.76 43.59 26.08
CA GLU A 548 -30.41 44.54 25.00
C GLU A 548 -30.63 46.00 25.45
N GLY A 549 -29.71 46.96 25.25
CA GLY A 549 -29.52 47.81 24.05
C GLY A 549 -29.92 49.30 24.35
N PRO A 550 -29.64 50.33 23.51
CA PRO A 550 -28.56 50.54 22.56
C PRO A 550 -27.89 51.97 22.61
N SER A 551 -26.79 52.12 21.85
CA SER A 551 -26.45 53.28 20.98
C SER A 551 -25.36 54.32 21.36
N ARG A 552 -24.43 54.45 20.40
CA ARG A 552 -23.72 55.65 19.87
C ARG A 552 -22.48 56.25 20.55
N TRP A 553 -21.33 55.93 19.93
CA TRP A 553 -20.20 56.78 19.49
C TRP A 553 -20.33 58.32 19.63
N ASP A 554 -19.37 59.01 20.29
CA ASP A 554 -18.63 60.16 19.71
C ASP A 554 -17.29 60.47 20.44
N PRO A 555 -16.18 60.74 19.70
CA PRO A 555 -14.82 60.83 20.21
C PRO A 555 -14.37 62.28 20.34
N ARG A 556 -14.03 62.76 21.55
CA ARG A 556 -13.29 64.02 21.70
C ARG A 556 -12.39 64.01 22.92
N ARG A 557 -11.22 64.62 22.71
CA ARG A 557 -10.29 65.21 23.68
C ARG A 557 -9.32 64.20 24.33
N ALA A 558 -8.06 64.23 23.90
CA ALA A 558 -7.07 65.17 24.43
C ALA A 558 -6.96 64.99 25.94
N GLY A 559 -6.01 64.20 26.43
CA GLY A 559 -4.60 64.46 26.26
C GLY A 559 -4.15 65.29 27.45
N ARG A 560 -3.25 64.72 28.25
CA ARG A 560 -2.19 65.38 29.02
C ARG A 560 -1.79 64.46 30.17
N ARG A 561 -0.46 64.27 30.27
CA ARG A 561 0.39 64.39 31.47
C ARG A 561 0.02 63.44 32.62
N ARG A 562 0.92 62.86 33.38
CA ARG A 562 2.37 62.90 33.64
C ARG A 562 2.56 61.61 34.46
N ARG A 563 3.57 60.79 34.18
CA ARG A 563 4.83 60.71 34.93
C ARG A 563 4.68 60.68 36.47
N VAL A 564 5.47 59.76 37.04
CA VAL A 564 5.83 59.55 38.45
C VAL A 564 4.80 58.68 39.18
N ARG A 565 5.12 57.46 39.61
CA ARG A 565 6.38 56.97 40.19
C ARG A 565 6.58 55.49 39.88
#